data_AF-A0AAW0WM16-F1
#
_entry.id   AF-A0AAW0WM16-F1
#
_cell.length_a   1.000
_cell.length_b   1.000
_cell.length_c   1.000
_cell.angle_alpha   90.00
_cell.angle_beta   90.00
_cell.angle_gamma   90.00
#
_symmetry.space_group_name_H-M   'P 1'
#
loop_
_entity.id
_entity.type
_entity.pdbx_description
1 polymer ?
#
loop_
_entity_poly.entity_id
_entity_poly.type
_entity_poly.pdbx_seq_one_letter_code
_entity_poly.pdbx_strand_id
1 'polypeptide(L)'
;MRRGEMRVENRRTKAEAEDGHWCDVLYQMGMPLLYIGAFAAGIIGITSMGIISRYWSDLSPPMCFLYSKTASNLIVYRFGTNVGTCTWVTYGGVAALVLAFITGIVFWIKARGDDEPSVSIHMVVAGIIISTLLMLAVSCTLAEGMRLTCAAMDLNSANNKGSDCFEKLNTRVSQYNLPVSSSTMVRASMCAMWTSTILFFIITCFHSLDLYSRSINN
;
A
#
# COMPACT_ATOMS: atom_id res chain seq x y z
N MET A 1 -35.26 23.33 -41.59
CA MET A 1 -34.56 23.00 -40.33
C MET A 1 -34.74 24.14 -39.36
N ARG A 2 -35.27 23.81 -38.18
CA ARG A 2 -35.96 24.75 -37.27
C ARG A 2 -34.97 25.23 -36.20
N ARG A 3 -35.10 26.50 -35.77
CA ARG A 3 -34.40 27.12 -34.61
C ARG A 3 -34.31 26.25 -33.34
N GLY A 4 -35.14 25.22 -33.20
CA GLY A 4 -35.08 24.23 -32.12
C GLY A 4 -33.88 23.28 -32.21
N GLU A 5 -33.49 22.83 -33.41
CA GLU A 5 -32.37 21.89 -33.61
C GLU A 5 -31.03 22.54 -33.22
N MET A 6 -30.84 23.80 -33.63
CA MET A 6 -29.64 24.59 -33.33
C MET A 6 -29.48 24.91 -31.82
N ARG A 7 -30.59 24.98 -31.06
CA ARG A 7 -30.56 25.17 -29.59
C ARG A 7 -30.25 23.89 -28.84
N VAL A 8 -30.64 22.74 -29.38
CA VAL A 8 -30.36 21.42 -28.79
C VAL A 8 -28.91 21.04 -29.04
N GLU A 9 -28.40 21.30 -30.24
CA GLU A 9 -27.00 21.05 -30.61
C GLU A 9 -26.02 21.91 -29.81
N ASN A 10 -26.34 23.19 -29.59
CA ASN A 10 -25.54 24.12 -28.78
C ASN A 10 -25.61 23.82 -27.26
N ARG A 11 -26.66 23.12 -26.79
CA ARG A 11 -26.70 22.60 -25.40
C ARG A 11 -25.90 21.30 -25.26
N ARG A 12 -25.91 20.43 -26.27
CA ARG A 12 -25.07 19.22 -26.30
C ARG A 12 -23.59 19.56 -26.29
N THR A 13 -23.14 20.48 -27.13
CA THR A 13 -21.73 20.91 -27.16
C THR A 13 -21.28 21.60 -25.87
N LYS A 14 -22.16 22.37 -25.21
CA LYS A 14 -21.85 22.96 -23.90
C LYS A 14 -21.79 21.91 -22.79
N ALA A 15 -22.69 20.94 -22.78
CA ALA A 15 -22.67 19.85 -21.82
C ALA A 15 -21.44 18.94 -22.01
N GLU A 16 -21.07 18.61 -23.26
CA GLU A 16 -19.87 17.83 -23.59
C GLU A 16 -18.58 18.59 -23.24
N ALA A 17 -18.56 19.93 -23.38
CA ALA A 17 -17.43 20.76 -22.97
C ALA A 17 -17.32 20.95 -21.44
N GLU A 18 -18.44 21.01 -20.72
CA GLU A 18 -18.44 21.08 -19.24
C GLU A 18 -18.08 19.72 -18.61
N ASP A 19 -18.53 18.60 -19.18
CA ASP A 19 -18.20 17.25 -18.72
C ASP A 19 -16.71 16.90 -18.98
N GLY A 20 -16.13 17.41 -20.07
CA GLY A 20 -14.68 17.30 -20.34
C GLY A 20 -13.83 18.11 -19.34
N HIS A 21 -14.31 19.28 -18.91
CA HIS A 21 -13.54 20.18 -18.05
C HIS A 21 -13.30 19.61 -16.64
N TRP A 22 -14.30 18.96 -16.04
CA TRP A 22 -14.14 18.34 -14.71
C TRP A 22 -13.20 17.14 -14.75
N CYS A 23 -13.30 16.29 -15.77
CA CYS A 23 -12.38 15.17 -15.97
C CYS A 23 -10.94 15.66 -16.15
N ASP A 24 -10.71 16.72 -16.91
CA ASP A 24 -9.38 17.31 -17.10
C ASP A 24 -8.81 17.94 -15.82
N VAL A 25 -9.64 18.62 -15.01
CA VAL A 25 -9.21 19.18 -13.71
C VAL A 25 -8.92 18.06 -12.71
N LEU A 26 -9.76 17.01 -12.65
CA LEU A 26 -9.51 15.82 -11.83
C LEU A 26 -8.22 15.11 -12.25
N TYR A 27 -7.94 15.07 -13.56
CA TYR A 27 -6.75 14.45 -14.12
C TYR A 27 -5.49 15.28 -13.83
N GLN A 28 -5.55 16.60 -13.98
CA GLN A 28 -4.39 17.48 -13.79
C GLN A 28 -4.04 17.74 -12.32
N MET A 29 -5.02 17.78 -11.41
CA MET A 29 -4.79 18.06 -9.99
C MET A 29 -4.99 16.83 -9.09
N GLY A 30 -5.92 15.93 -9.44
CA GLY A 30 -6.22 14.74 -8.64
C GLY A 30 -5.12 13.68 -8.71
N MET A 31 -4.53 13.43 -9.89
CA MET A 31 -3.48 12.42 -10.03
C MET A 31 -2.23 12.72 -9.18
N PRO A 32 -1.66 13.94 -9.18
CA PRO A 32 -0.56 14.28 -8.29
C PRO A 32 -0.89 14.10 -6.80
N LEU A 33 -2.11 14.49 -6.38
CA LEU A 33 -2.56 14.31 -5.00
C LEU A 33 -2.68 12.83 -4.62
N LEU A 34 -3.15 11.98 -5.52
CA LEU A 34 -3.20 10.53 -5.31
C LEU A 34 -1.80 9.94 -5.12
N TYR A 35 -0.81 10.36 -5.93
CA TYR A 35 0.58 9.91 -5.76
C TYR A 35 1.16 10.34 -4.40
N ILE A 36 0.96 11.60 -4.00
CA ILE A 36 1.43 12.12 -2.71
C ILE A 36 0.77 11.35 -1.56
N GLY A 37 -0.55 11.14 -1.63
CA GLY A 37 -1.29 10.37 -0.63
C GLY A 37 -0.82 8.92 -0.53
N ALA A 38 -0.64 8.25 -1.68
CA ALA A 38 -0.16 6.87 -1.75
C ALA A 38 1.23 6.73 -1.14
N PHE A 39 2.12 7.67 -1.46
CA PHE A 39 3.49 7.69 -0.98
C PHE A 39 3.57 7.96 0.53
N ALA A 40 2.85 8.97 1.02
CA ALA A 40 2.79 9.31 2.44
C ALA A 40 2.23 8.17 3.28
N ALA A 41 1.12 7.55 2.84
CA ALA A 41 0.55 6.39 3.50
C ALA A 41 1.52 5.20 3.52
N GLY A 42 2.21 4.94 2.40
CA GLY A 42 3.21 3.88 2.32
C GLY A 42 4.36 4.07 3.31
N ILE A 43 4.92 5.29 3.42
CA ILE A 43 6.01 5.60 4.35
C ILE A 43 5.58 5.36 5.80
N ILE A 44 4.41 5.85 6.19
CA ILE A 44 3.89 5.67 7.55
C ILE A 44 3.77 4.18 7.87
N GLY A 45 3.25 3.40 6.91
CA GLY A 45 3.06 1.97 7.07
C GLY A 45 4.37 1.21 7.32
N ILE A 46 5.32 1.40 6.40
CA ILE A 46 6.64 0.76 6.45
C ILE A 46 7.43 1.19 7.68
N THR A 47 7.41 2.47 8.05
CA THR A 47 8.16 2.98 9.21
C THR A 47 7.64 2.35 10.49
N SER A 48 6.31 2.27 10.65
CA SER A 48 5.69 1.61 11.78
C SER A 48 6.12 0.14 11.86
N MET A 49 6.13 -0.57 10.72
CA MET A 49 6.58 -1.96 10.64
C MET A 49 8.08 -2.13 10.96
N GLY A 50 8.92 -1.22 10.48
CA GLY A 50 10.37 -1.25 10.70
C GLY A 50 10.71 -1.03 12.18
N ILE A 51 10.03 -0.08 12.84
CA ILE A 51 10.18 0.16 14.27
C ILE A 51 9.84 -1.11 15.07
N ILE A 52 8.66 -1.70 14.84
CA ILE A 52 8.25 -2.92 15.55
C ILE A 52 9.27 -4.04 15.28
N SER A 53 9.63 -4.28 14.02
CA SER A 53 10.58 -5.33 13.64
C SER A 53 11.90 -5.19 14.38
N ARG A 54 12.43 -3.96 14.49
CA ARG A 54 13.68 -3.69 15.21
C ARG A 54 13.58 -4.08 16.68
N TYR A 55 12.57 -3.57 17.39
CA TYR A 55 12.41 -3.83 18.82
C TYR A 55 12.22 -5.30 19.15
N TRP A 56 11.47 -6.05 18.32
CA TRP A 56 11.27 -7.48 18.52
C TRP A 56 12.52 -8.30 18.14
N SER A 57 13.30 -7.84 17.17
CA SER A 57 14.56 -8.50 16.76
C SER A 57 15.67 -8.38 17.81
N ASP A 58 15.64 -7.35 18.65
CA ASP A 58 16.64 -7.11 19.70
C ASP A 58 16.40 -7.94 20.99
N LEU A 59 15.30 -8.69 21.06
CA LEU A 59 15.03 -9.58 22.19
C LEU A 59 15.98 -10.80 22.18
N SER A 60 16.14 -11.44 23.34
CA SER A 60 16.89 -12.70 23.46
C SER A 60 15.95 -13.83 23.94
N PRO A 61 15.57 -14.76 23.07
CA PRO A 61 15.98 -14.92 21.67
C PRO A 61 15.36 -13.87 20.72
N PRO A 62 16.00 -13.59 19.56
CA PRO A 62 15.50 -12.60 18.60
C PRO A 62 14.21 -13.09 17.96
N MET A 63 13.23 -12.18 17.83
CA MET A 63 11.90 -12.54 17.37
C MET A 63 11.34 -11.63 16.25
N CYS A 64 10.47 -12.19 15.42
CA CYS A 64 9.68 -11.48 14.41
C CYS A 64 8.20 -11.59 14.75
N PHE A 65 7.56 -10.50 15.16
CA PHE A 65 6.20 -10.56 15.69
C PHE A 65 5.13 -11.09 14.68
N LEU A 66 5.44 -11.19 13.38
CA LEU A 66 4.50 -11.61 12.33
C LEU A 66 4.41 -13.11 12.09
N TYR A 67 5.24 -13.97 12.66
CA TYR A 67 5.16 -15.41 12.37
C TYR A 67 5.22 -16.22 13.64
N SER A 68 4.93 -17.51 13.59
CA SER A 68 5.13 -18.45 14.70
C SER A 68 5.84 -19.69 14.17
N LYS A 69 6.79 -20.23 14.93
CA LYS A 69 7.34 -21.55 14.67
C LYS A 69 6.86 -22.48 15.78
N THR A 70 6.14 -23.53 15.40
CA THR A 70 5.69 -24.58 16.31
C THR A 70 6.90 -25.20 17.01
N ALA A 71 6.88 -25.21 18.33
CA ALA A 71 7.81 -26.01 19.14
C ALA A 71 6.99 -27.02 19.94
N SER A 72 7.18 -28.31 19.67
CA SER A 72 6.69 -29.42 20.50
C SER A 72 7.84 -29.87 21.43
N ASN A 73 7.65 -30.52 22.59
CA ASN A 73 6.52 -31.29 23.15
C ASN A 73 6.07 -30.83 24.56
N LEU A 74 6.48 -29.66 25.05
CA LEU A 74 6.06 -29.11 26.36
C LEU A 74 5.70 -27.63 26.18
N ILE A 75 4.48 -27.42 25.66
CA ILE A 75 3.78 -26.17 25.33
C ILE A 75 4.54 -24.87 25.67
N VAL A 76 5.41 -24.43 24.75
CA VAL A 76 5.77 -23.01 24.60
C VAL A 76 5.81 -22.72 23.11
N TYR A 77 4.69 -22.24 22.54
CA TYR A 77 4.70 -21.67 21.20
C TYR A 77 5.65 -20.46 21.19
N ARG A 78 6.72 -20.54 20.39
CA ARG A 78 7.63 -19.42 20.16
C ARG A 78 7.10 -18.61 18.99
N PHE A 79 6.54 -17.44 19.30
CA PHE A 79 6.24 -16.44 18.31
C PHE A 79 7.54 -16.00 17.65
N GLY A 80 7.54 -16.09 16.33
CA GLY A 80 8.34 -15.19 15.54
C GLY A 80 9.78 -15.55 15.46
N THR A 81 10.16 -16.48 14.61
CA THR A 81 11.59 -16.77 14.40
C THR A 81 12.05 -16.52 12.97
N ASN A 82 11.11 -16.28 12.04
CA ASN A 82 11.43 -15.96 10.67
C ASN A 82 11.63 -14.44 10.48
N VAL A 83 12.80 -13.95 10.93
CA VAL A 83 13.20 -12.54 10.76
C VAL A 83 13.14 -12.11 9.29
N GLY A 84 13.43 -13.03 8.36
CA GLY A 84 13.35 -12.84 6.92
C GLY A 84 12.00 -12.26 6.45
N THR A 85 10.89 -12.73 7.03
CA THR A 85 9.56 -12.24 6.63
C THR A 85 9.29 -10.82 7.15
N CYS A 86 9.64 -10.51 8.40
CA CYS A 86 9.51 -9.14 8.92
C CYS A 86 10.39 -8.16 8.12
N THR A 87 11.60 -8.58 7.74
CA THR A 87 12.49 -7.79 6.89
C THR A 87 11.92 -7.63 5.48
N TRP A 88 11.28 -8.64 4.90
CA TRP A 88 10.61 -8.51 3.60
C TRP A 88 9.48 -7.48 3.64
N VAL A 89 8.62 -7.51 4.66
CA VAL A 89 7.53 -6.53 4.79
C VAL A 89 8.07 -5.10 4.89
N THR A 90 9.18 -4.91 5.61
CA THR A 90 9.79 -3.59 5.79
C THR A 90 10.55 -3.14 4.54
N TYR A 91 11.56 -3.90 4.11
CA TYR A 91 12.46 -3.50 3.02
C TYR A 91 11.88 -3.73 1.62
N GLY A 92 11.09 -4.79 1.44
CA GLY A 92 10.35 -5.02 0.19
C GLY A 92 9.33 -3.92 -0.07
N GLY A 93 8.66 -3.42 0.98
CA GLY A 93 7.78 -2.26 0.89
C GLY A 93 8.51 -0.98 0.45
N VAL A 94 9.71 -0.72 0.98
CA VAL A 94 10.51 0.46 0.59
C VAL A 94 10.87 0.40 -0.89
N ALA A 95 11.36 -0.74 -1.35
CA ALA A 95 11.74 -0.92 -2.75
C ALA A 95 10.55 -0.67 -3.70
N ALA A 96 9.37 -1.19 -3.35
CA ALA A 96 8.15 -0.96 -4.12
C ALA A 96 7.77 0.55 -4.12
N LEU A 97 7.77 1.24 -2.98
CA LEU A 97 7.46 2.68 -2.97
C LEU A 97 8.39 3.53 -3.82
N VAL A 98 9.69 3.26 -3.77
CA VAL A 98 10.68 4.00 -4.57
C VAL A 98 10.42 3.79 -6.07
N LEU A 99 10.11 2.55 -6.47
CA LEU A 99 9.77 2.24 -7.86
C LEU A 99 8.50 2.98 -8.32
N ALA A 100 7.43 2.96 -7.53
CA ALA A 100 6.19 3.71 -7.83
C ALA A 100 6.45 5.22 -7.95
N PHE A 101 7.29 5.78 -7.08
CA PHE A 101 7.55 7.22 -7.09
C PHE A 101 8.36 7.66 -8.32
N ILE A 102 9.42 6.92 -8.68
CA ILE A 102 10.22 7.21 -9.88
C ILE A 102 9.35 7.11 -11.14
N THR A 103 8.56 6.04 -11.26
CA THR A 103 7.68 5.84 -12.42
C THR A 103 6.58 6.89 -12.49
N GLY A 104 6.04 7.34 -11.35
CA GLY A 104 5.10 8.45 -11.26
C GLY A 104 5.68 9.79 -11.73
N ILE A 105 6.91 10.13 -11.34
CA ILE A 105 7.60 11.35 -11.81
C ILE A 105 7.81 11.29 -13.33
N VAL A 106 8.31 10.15 -13.83
CA VAL A 106 8.54 9.98 -15.28
C VAL A 106 7.21 10.08 -16.04
N PHE A 107 6.12 9.52 -15.53
CA PHE A 107 4.79 9.69 -16.13
C PHE A 107 4.39 11.17 -16.16
N TRP A 108 4.53 11.88 -15.05
CA TRP A 108 4.12 13.27 -14.96
C TRP A 108 4.89 14.19 -15.92
N ILE A 109 6.21 13.99 -16.03
CA ILE A 109 7.05 14.73 -16.97
C ILE A 109 6.56 14.47 -18.42
N LYS A 110 6.28 13.21 -18.78
CA LYS A 110 5.79 12.87 -20.12
C LYS A 110 4.38 13.37 -20.41
N ALA A 111 3.48 13.33 -19.43
CA ALA A 111 2.12 13.82 -19.60
C ALA A 111 2.07 15.35 -19.80
N ARG A 112 3.17 16.07 -19.52
CA ARG A 112 3.28 17.54 -19.65
C ARG A 112 4.23 18.01 -20.76
N GLY A 113 4.98 17.14 -21.42
CA GLY A 113 5.99 17.53 -22.42
C GLY A 113 5.60 17.08 -23.84
N ASP A 114 5.58 18.04 -24.78
CA ASP A 114 5.42 17.80 -26.23
C ASP A 114 6.67 17.20 -26.90
N ASP A 115 7.76 17.01 -26.15
CA ASP A 115 9.02 16.47 -26.68
C ASP A 115 9.08 14.94 -26.51
N GLU A 116 9.29 14.24 -27.62
CA GLU A 116 9.46 12.78 -27.69
C GLU A 116 10.55 12.31 -26.71
N PRO A 117 10.19 11.62 -25.62
CA PRO A 117 11.17 11.02 -24.74
C PRO A 117 11.57 9.65 -25.28
N SER A 118 12.85 9.30 -25.18
CA SER A 118 13.41 7.98 -25.54
C SER A 118 12.80 6.78 -24.80
N VAL A 119 12.00 7.02 -23.75
CA VAL A 119 11.33 5.99 -22.95
C VAL A 119 9.88 5.88 -23.44
N SER A 120 9.38 4.68 -23.72
CA SER A 120 7.96 4.43 -24.03
C SER A 120 7.05 4.63 -22.81
N ILE A 121 5.84 5.19 -22.97
CA ILE A 121 4.84 5.30 -21.89
C ILE A 121 4.43 3.91 -21.37
N HIS A 122 4.44 2.89 -22.24
CA HIS A 122 4.16 1.50 -21.85
C HIS A 122 5.15 0.98 -20.79
N MET A 123 6.43 1.36 -20.87
CA MET A 123 7.42 0.97 -19.86
C MET A 123 7.14 1.62 -18.49
N VAL A 124 6.62 2.84 -18.49
CA VAL A 124 6.27 3.56 -17.25
C VAL A 124 5.08 2.88 -16.58
N VAL A 125 4.03 2.57 -17.35
CA VAL A 125 2.84 1.88 -16.84
C VAL A 125 3.18 0.47 -16.37
N ALA A 126 4.03 -0.27 -17.09
CA ALA A 126 4.54 -1.56 -16.63
C ALA A 126 5.27 -1.45 -15.28
N GLY A 127 6.09 -0.42 -15.09
CA GLY A 127 6.76 -0.16 -13.82
C GLY A 127 5.79 0.12 -12.66
N ILE A 128 4.74 0.90 -12.90
CA ILE A 128 3.69 1.17 -11.90
C ILE A 128 2.92 -0.12 -11.55
N ILE A 129 2.61 -0.97 -12.54
CA ILE A 129 1.96 -2.28 -12.32
C ILE A 129 2.85 -3.17 -11.44
N ILE A 130 4.13 -3.32 -11.78
CA ILE A 130 5.08 -4.12 -10.98
C ILE A 130 5.15 -3.60 -9.55
N SER A 131 5.26 -2.28 -9.38
CA SER A 131 5.29 -1.66 -8.07
C SER A 131 4.02 -1.91 -7.25
N THR A 132 2.85 -1.83 -7.89
CA THR A 132 1.55 -2.07 -7.24
C THR A 132 1.42 -3.53 -6.80
N LEU A 133 1.85 -4.47 -7.63
CA LEU A 133 1.88 -5.90 -7.31
C LEU A 133 2.84 -6.20 -6.15
N LEU A 134 4.01 -5.57 -6.12
CA LEU A 134 4.95 -5.69 -5.02
C LEU A 134 4.35 -5.16 -3.71
N MET A 135 3.76 -3.95 -3.72
CA MET A 135 3.07 -3.41 -2.55
C MET A 135 1.93 -4.32 -2.08
N LEU A 136 1.16 -4.90 -3.00
CA LEU A 136 0.12 -5.87 -2.66
C LEU A 136 0.70 -7.12 -2.00
N ALA A 137 1.78 -7.68 -2.54
CA ALA A 137 2.44 -8.85 -1.95
C ALA A 137 2.93 -8.57 -0.52
N VAL A 138 3.47 -7.39 -0.27
CA VAL A 138 3.92 -6.93 1.05
C VAL A 138 2.72 -6.80 2.00
N SER A 139 1.63 -6.16 1.59
CA SER A 139 0.38 -6.04 2.37
C SER A 139 -0.25 -7.40 2.70
N CYS A 140 -0.29 -8.32 1.73
CA CYS A 140 -0.78 -9.69 1.95
C CYS A 140 0.11 -10.47 2.93
N THR A 141 1.43 -10.34 2.81
CA THR A 141 2.37 -10.99 3.74
C THR A 141 2.20 -10.48 5.17
N LEU A 142 2.00 -9.17 5.34
CA LEU A 142 1.70 -8.56 6.63
C LEU A 142 0.38 -9.10 7.21
N ALA A 143 -0.69 -9.16 6.40
CA ALA A 143 -2.00 -9.63 6.84
C ALA A 143 -1.98 -11.11 7.25
N GLU A 144 -1.35 -11.96 6.45
CA GLU A 144 -1.22 -13.39 6.77
C GLU A 144 -0.34 -13.61 8.01
N GLY A 145 0.77 -12.87 8.12
CA GLY A 145 1.59 -12.92 9.31
C GLY A 145 0.83 -12.53 10.58
N MET A 146 0.05 -11.45 10.51
CA MET A 146 -0.83 -11.05 11.62
C MET A 146 -1.85 -12.13 11.99
N ARG A 147 -2.49 -12.76 11.00
CA ARG A 147 -3.46 -13.85 11.22
C ARG A 147 -2.82 -15.02 11.97
N LEU A 148 -1.66 -15.47 11.50
CA LEU A 148 -0.92 -16.60 12.13
C LEU A 148 -0.44 -16.25 13.54
N THR A 149 0.00 -15.01 13.73
CA THR A 149 0.41 -14.49 15.05
C THR A 149 -0.77 -14.50 16.02
N CYS A 150 -1.93 -13.99 15.60
CA CYS A 150 -3.12 -14.00 16.44
C CYS A 150 -3.57 -15.42 16.80
N ALA A 151 -3.63 -16.32 15.82
CA ALA A 151 -4.01 -17.72 16.06
C ALA A 151 -3.06 -18.41 17.07
N ALA A 152 -1.76 -18.15 16.98
CA ALA A 152 -0.81 -18.69 17.95
C ALA A 152 -0.98 -18.05 19.33
N MET A 153 -1.39 -16.77 19.43
CA MET A 153 -1.68 -16.10 20.71
C MET A 153 -2.88 -16.70 21.42
N ASP A 154 -3.88 -17.14 20.67
CA ASP A 154 -5.07 -17.82 21.20
C ASP A 154 -4.76 -19.21 21.74
N LEU A 155 -3.81 -19.93 21.12
CA LEU A 155 -3.41 -21.26 21.54
C LEU A 155 -2.42 -21.26 22.73
N ASN A 156 -1.87 -20.11 23.09
CA ASN A 156 -0.89 -20.00 24.17
C ASN A 156 -1.59 -19.64 25.50
N SER A 157 -1.64 -20.60 26.43
CA SER A 157 -2.33 -20.46 27.73
C SER A 157 -1.80 -19.31 28.61
N ALA A 158 -0.56 -18.88 28.41
CA ALA A 158 0.02 -17.72 29.09
C ALA A 158 -0.63 -16.37 28.67
N ASN A 159 -1.42 -16.37 27.58
CA ASN A 159 -2.10 -15.20 27.03
C ASN A 159 -3.60 -15.13 27.37
N ASN A 160 -4.10 -15.94 28.32
CA ASN A 160 -5.53 -16.00 28.69
C ASN A 160 -6.11 -14.72 29.32
N LYS A 161 -5.37 -13.61 29.34
CA LYS A 161 -5.79 -12.33 29.95
C LYS A 161 -6.32 -11.29 28.95
N GLY A 162 -6.27 -11.55 27.64
CA GLY A 162 -6.82 -10.64 26.63
C GLY A 162 -8.05 -11.23 25.92
N SER A 163 -9.04 -10.37 25.63
CA SER A 163 -10.27 -10.72 24.93
C SER A 163 -10.09 -10.80 23.42
N ASP A 164 -9.16 -10.03 22.86
CA ASP A 164 -8.80 -10.03 21.43
C ASP A 164 -7.29 -10.13 21.19
N CYS A 165 -6.89 -10.30 19.93
CA CYS A 165 -5.48 -10.43 19.56
C CYS A 165 -4.62 -9.20 19.91
N PHE A 166 -5.17 -7.99 19.79
CA PHE A 166 -4.42 -6.76 20.06
C PHE A 166 -4.19 -6.55 21.56
N GLU A 167 -5.15 -6.92 22.40
CA GLU A 167 -5.04 -6.91 23.85
C GLU A 167 -4.03 -7.95 24.34
N LYS A 168 -4.05 -9.15 23.73
CA LYS A 168 -3.02 -10.19 23.97
C LYS A 168 -1.63 -9.69 23.58
N LEU A 169 -1.51 -8.98 22.46
CA LEU A 169 -0.26 -8.36 22.02
C LEU A 169 0.22 -7.28 23.00
N ASN A 170 -0.66 -6.39 23.48
CA ASN A 170 -0.31 -5.36 24.46
C ASN A 170 0.15 -5.94 25.79
N THR A 171 -0.51 -7.02 26.24
CA THR A 171 -0.10 -7.74 27.46
C THR A 171 1.30 -8.34 27.33
N ARG A 172 1.71 -8.74 26.12
CA ARG A 172 3.07 -9.23 25.87
C ARG A 172 4.10 -8.12 25.80
N VAL A 173 3.77 -7.01 25.15
CA VAL A 173 4.63 -5.82 25.11
C VAL A 173 5.01 -5.38 26.53
N SER A 174 4.04 -5.38 27.46
CA SER A 174 4.32 -5.07 28.86
C SER A 174 5.16 -6.13 29.57
N GLN A 175 4.97 -7.42 29.28
CA GLN A 175 5.81 -8.49 29.83
C GLN A 175 7.28 -8.40 29.40
N TYR A 176 7.55 -8.02 28.15
CA TYR A 176 8.91 -7.81 27.64
C TYR A 176 9.46 -6.40 27.91
N ASN A 177 8.68 -5.55 28.57
CA ASN A 177 9.01 -4.14 28.86
C ASN A 177 9.47 -3.36 27.62
N LEU A 178 8.83 -3.61 26.48
CA LEU A 178 9.16 -2.93 25.22
C LEU A 178 8.62 -1.49 25.26
N PRO A 179 9.39 -0.47 24.81
CA PRO A 179 8.99 0.94 24.88
C PRO A 179 7.98 1.35 23.80
N VAL A 180 7.46 0.40 23.01
CA VAL A 180 6.59 0.66 21.86
C VAL A 180 5.25 -0.05 21.97
N SER A 181 4.16 0.68 21.74
CA SER A 181 2.82 0.10 21.59
C SER A 181 2.73 -0.68 20.28
N SER A 182 3.06 -1.97 20.33
CA SER A 182 3.09 -2.82 19.13
C SER A 182 1.71 -2.91 18.48
N SER A 183 0.61 -2.92 19.23
CA SER A 183 -0.74 -2.95 18.65
C SER A 183 -1.06 -1.70 17.83
N THR A 184 -0.70 -0.51 18.33
CA THR A 184 -0.89 0.76 17.62
C THR A 184 -0.06 0.79 16.34
N MET A 185 1.21 0.37 16.42
CA MET A 185 2.12 0.36 15.29
C MET A 185 1.69 -0.67 14.22
N VAL A 186 1.14 -1.81 14.62
CA VAL A 186 0.58 -2.80 13.68
C VAL A 186 -0.64 -2.25 12.97
N ARG A 187 -1.58 -1.62 13.70
CA ARG A 187 -2.76 -1.00 13.10
C ARG A 187 -2.38 0.11 12.13
N ALA A 188 -1.46 1.00 12.54
CA ALA A 188 -0.94 2.05 11.68
C ALA A 188 -0.29 1.47 10.41
N SER A 189 0.54 0.43 10.58
CA SER A 189 1.17 -0.31 9.48
C SER A 189 0.14 -0.86 8.49
N MET A 190 -0.80 -1.66 8.97
CA MET A 190 -1.82 -2.28 8.13
C MET A 190 -2.68 -1.25 7.42
N CYS A 191 -3.24 -0.27 8.14
CA CYS A 191 -4.11 0.75 7.55
C CYS A 191 -3.37 1.52 6.46
N ALA A 192 -2.17 2.02 6.76
CA ALA A 192 -1.45 2.89 5.84
C ALA A 192 -0.90 2.12 4.62
N MET A 193 -0.46 0.87 4.78
CA MET A 193 -0.04 0.02 3.66
C MET A 193 -1.21 -0.34 2.74
N TRP A 194 -2.37 -0.73 3.29
CA TRP A 194 -3.56 -0.99 2.48
C TRP A 194 -4.06 0.26 1.76
N THR A 195 -4.09 1.41 2.42
CA THR A 195 -4.42 2.70 1.78
C THR A 195 -3.45 2.99 0.63
N SER A 196 -2.15 2.82 0.85
CA SER A 196 -1.14 2.99 -0.19
C SER A 196 -1.36 2.06 -1.39
N THR A 197 -1.60 0.77 -1.13
CA THR A 197 -1.89 -0.23 -2.18
C THR A 197 -3.13 0.15 -3.00
N ILE A 198 -4.22 0.56 -2.34
CA ILE A 198 -5.47 0.95 -3.03
C ILE A 198 -5.23 2.18 -3.91
N LEU A 199 -4.51 3.19 -3.40
CA LEU A 199 -4.24 4.40 -4.18
C LEU A 199 -3.35 4.10 -5.39
N PHE A 200 -2.30 3.28 -5.25
CA PHE A 200 -1.50 2.85 -6.40
C PHE A 200 -2.30 2.03 -7.41
N PHE A 201 -3.24 1.20 -6.96
CA PHE A 201 -4.13 0.48 -7.85
C PHE A 201 -5.01 1.43 -8.67
N ILE A 202 -5.63 2.42 -8.02
CA ILE A 202 -6.43 3.45 -8.68
C ILE A 202 -5.60 4.22 -9.72
N ILE A 203 -4.40 4.67 -9.33
CA ILE A 203 -3.44 5.34 -10.21
C ILE A 203 -3.12 4.46 -11.45
N THR A 204 -2.87 3.17 -11.24
CA THR A 204 -2.58 2.20 -12.30
C THR A 204 -3.73 2.09 -13.30
N CYS A 205 -4.97 2.01 -12.80
CA CYS A 205 -6.16 1.96 -13.65
C CYS A 205 -6.28 3.23 -14.50
N PHE A 206 -6.13 4.41 -13.90
CA PHE A 206 -6.21 5.67 -14.64
C PHE A 206 -5.15 5.78 -15.75
N HIS A 207 -3.90 5.41 -15.47
CA HIS A 207 -2.85 5.43 -16.48
C HIS A 207 -3.08 4.41 -17.60
N SER A 208 -3.61 3.23 -17.28
CA SER A 208 -3.91 2.20 -18.27
C SER A 208 -5.06 2.61 -19.19
N LEU A 209 -6.08 3.28 -18.65
CA LEU A 209 -7.21 3.81 -19.40
C LEU A 209 -6.81 4.95 -20.34
N ASP A 210 -5.95 5.88 -19.89
CA ASP A 210 -5.42 6.96 -20.74
C ASP A 210 -4.63 6.39 -21.94
N LEU A 211 -3.77 5.39 -21.70
CA LEU A 211 -3.06 4.70 -22.78
C LEU A 211 -4.00 4.04 -23.78
N TYR A 212 -5.04 3.36 -23.30
CA TYR A 212 -6.02 2.69 -24.15
C TYR A 212 -6.80 3.69 -25.01
N SER A 213 -7.22 4.82 -24.43
CA SER A 213 -7.93 5.88 -25.15
C SER A 213 -7.07 6.48 -26.27
N ARG A 214 -5.79 6.76 -26.00
CA ARG A 214 -4.86 7.29 -27.02
C ARG A 214 -4.59 6.29 -28.15
N SER A 215 -4.60 4.99 -27.86
CA SER A 215 -4.38 3.94 -28.87
C SER A 215 -5.56 3.75 -29.83
N ILE A 216 -6.79 4.13 -29.44
CA ILE A 216 -7.97 4.04 -30.33
C ILE A 216 -8.06 5.25 -31.27
N ASN A 217 -7.56 6.40 -30.81
CA ASN A 217 -7.69 7.68 -31.52
C ASN A 217 -6.55 7.95 -32.51
N ASN A 218 -5.52 7.10 -32.55
CA ASN A 218 -4.40 7.12 -33.50
C ASN A 218 -4.50 5.94 -34.47
#